data_AF-A0A1C7EH48-F1
#
_entry.id   AF-A0A1C7EH48-F1
#
_cell.length_a   1.000
_cell.length_b   1.000
_cell.length_c   1.000
_cell.angle_alpha   90.00
_cell.angle_beta   90.00
_cell.angle_gamma   90.00
#
_symmetry.space_group_name_H-M   'P 1'
#
loop_
_entity.id
_entity.type
_entity.pdbx_description
1 polymer ?
#
loop_
_entity_poly.entity_id
_entity_poly.type
_entity_poly.pdbx_seq_one_letter_code
_entity_poly.pdbx_strand_id
1 'polypeptide(L)'
;MKLIESIDPIIMQLIIVPFFVIGIGIWLALLSKKVYIGPITTMLLTLTYNYWYFTSFFPDSKLSFTMISSWCIIFPLISLYLSWYILMQLQNIKNFFLLEPREFD
;
A
#
# COMPACT_ATOMS: atom_id res chain seq x y z
N MET A 1 21.76 -9.51 -2.95
CA MET A 1 21.49 -9.04 -1.57
C MET A 1 22.31 -7.80 -1.18
N LYS A 2 23.55 -7.62 -1.68
CA LYS A 2 24.42 -6.45 -1.38
C LYS A 2 23.79 -5.05 -1.50
N LEU A 3 22.93 -4.79 -2.49
CA LEU A 3 22.27 -3.48 -2.64
C LEU A 3 21.23 -3.21 -1.54
N ILE A 4 20.46 -4.22 -1.14
CA ILE A 4 19.45 -4.09 -0.08
C ILE A 4 20.12 -4.02 1.29
N GLU A 5 21.19 -4.79 1.49
CA GLU A 5 22.04 -4.72 2.69
C GLU A 5 22.75 -3.37 2.85
N SER A 6 23.02 -2.66 1.75
CA SER A 6 23.63 -1.33 1.79
C SER A 6 22.65 -0.20 2.13
N ILE A 7 21.34 -0.47 2.11
CA ILE A 7 20.30 0.51 2.45
C ILE A 7 20.03 0.42 3.95
N ASP A 8 20.00 1.59 4.59
CA ASP A 8 19.65 1.69 6.00
C ASP A 8 18.27 1.05 6.29
N PRO A 9 18.16 0.17 7.30
CA PRO A 9 16.91 -0.53 7.63
C PRO A 9 15.72 0.42 7.91
N ILE A 10 15.96 1.61 8.46
CA ILE A 10 14.92 2.59 8.76
C ILE A 10 14.39 3.19 7.45
N ILE A 11 15.27 3.54 6.52
CA ILE A 11 14.88 4.04 5.19
C ILE A 11 14.09 2.97 4.44
N MET A 12 14.53 1.71 4.51
CA MET A 12 13.84 0.60 3.88
C MET A 12 12.42 0.43 4.43
N GLN A 13 12.25 0.40 5.75
CA GLN A 13 10.94 0.17 6.39
C GLN A 13 9.97 1.35 6.34
N LEU A 14 10.46 2.60 6.36
CA LEU A 14 9.59 3.79 6.46
C LEU A 14 9.38 4.54 5.15
N ILE A 15 10.23 4.34 4.15
CA ILE A 15 10.16 5.08 2.89
C ILE A 15 9.92 4.12 1.73
N ILE A 16 10.83 3.17 1.52
CA ILE A 16 10.81 2.30 0.34
C ILE A 16 9.63 1.33 0.41
N VAL A 17 9.56 0.52 1.47
CA VAL A 17 8.51 -0.49 1.63
C VAL A 17 7.12 0.14 1.62
N PRO A 18 6.84 1.19 2.41
CA PRO A 18 5.50 1.79 2.45
C PRO A 18 5.09 2.33 1.09
N PHE A 19 6.01 2.99 0.37
CA PHE A 19 5.74 3.50 -0.98
C PHE A 19 5.26 2.39 -1.92
N PHE A 20 5.95 1.25 -1.95
CA PHE A 20 5.57 0.15 -2.84
C PHE A 20 4.32 -0.59 -2.36
N VAL A 21 4.23 -0.98 -1.09
CA VAL A 21 3.09 -1.79 -0.62
C VAL A 21 1.78 -1.01 -0.60
N ILE A 22 1.81 0.27 -0.21
CA ILE A 22 0.64 1.15 -0.25
C ILE A 22 0.32 1.53 -1.69
N GLY A 23 1.32 1.88 -2.50
CA GLY A 23 1.15 2.25 -3.90
C GLY A 23 0.48 1.14 -4.72
N ILE A 24 0.95 -0.10 -4.59
CA ILE A 24 0.34 -1.27 -5.24
C ILE A 24 -1.08 -1.50 -4.72
N GLY A 25 -1.31 -1.36 -3.41
CA GLY A 25 -2.64 -1.48 -2.81
C GLY A 25 -3.64 -0.49 -3.41
N ILE A 26 -3.28 0.79 -3.43
CA ILE A 26 -4.11 1.86 -4.04
C ILE A 26 -4.36 1.53 -5.51
N TRP A 27 -3.33 1.16 -6.26
CA TRP A 27 -3.48 0.86 -7.69
C TRP A 27 -4.47 -0.27 -7.96
N LEU A 28 -4.43 -1.35 -7.18
CA LEU A 28 -5.42 -2.44 -7.29
C LEU A 28 -6.81 -2.01 -6.84
N ALA A 29 -6.94 -1.14 -5.83
CA ALA A 29 -8.22 -0.57 -5.43
C ALA A 29 -8.85 0.25 -6.55
N LEU A 30 -8.03 1.00 -7.31
CA LEU A 30 -8.47 1.79 -8.46
C LEU A 30 -8.93 0.91 -9.63
N LEU A 31 -8.15 -0.12 -9.97
CA LEU A 31 -8.50 -1.05 -11.05
C LEU A 31 -9.79 -1.82 -10.75
N SER A 32 -9.94 -2.27 -9.51
CA SER A 32 -11.13 -3.00 -9.08
C SER A 32 -12.33 -2.10 -8.77
N LYS A 33 -12.12 -0.79 -8.61
CA LYS A 33 -13.09 0.18 -8.11
C LYS A 33 -13.64 -0.16 -6.73
N LYS A 34 -12.87 -0.88 -5.90
CA LYS A 34 -13.27 -1.27 -4.55
C LYS A 34 -12.25 -0.78 -3.53
N VAL A 35 -12.68 0.13 -2.66
CA VAL A 35 -11.84 0.77 -1.64
C VAL A 35 -11.16 -0.25 -0.72
N TYR A 36 -11.87 -1.32 -0.34
CA TYR A 36 -11.36 -2.34 0.59
C TYR A 36 -10.21 -3.20 0.01
N ILE A 37 -10.02 -3.22 -1.31
CA ILE A 37 -8.91 -3.97 -1.92
C ILE A 37 -7.57 -3.34 -1.55
N GLY A 38 -7.51 -2.01 -1.42
CA GLY A 38 -6.32 -1.27 -1.00
C GLY A 38 -5.70 -1.78 0.31
N PRO A 39 -6.41 -1.72 1.45
CA PRO A 39 -5.89 -2.20 2.73
C PRO A 39 -5.57 -3.70 2.72
N ILE A 40 -6.40 -4.54 2.08
CA ILE A 40 -6.17 -5.99 2.05
C ILE A 40 -4.87 -6.33 1.33
N THR A 41 -4.67 -5.78 0.13
CA THR A 41 -3.43 -5.97 -0.63
C THR A 41 -2.23 -5.43 0.14
N THR A 42 -2.36 -4.23 0.71
CA THR A 42 -1.27 -3.59 1.49
C THR A 42 -0.88 -4.48 2.68
N MET A 43 -1.86 -5.05 3.38
CA MET A 43 -1.63 -5.94 4.52
C MET A 43 -0.88 -7.21 4.10
N LEU A 44 -1.34 -7.87 3.03
CA LEU A 44 -0.73 -9.10 2.52
C LEU A 44 0.71 -8.87 2.04
N LEU A 45 0.95 -7.77 1.32
CA LEU A 45 2.29 -7.42 0.85
C LEU A 45 3.22 -7.09 2.01
N THR A 46 2.74 -6.34 3.01
CA THR A 46 3.53 -6.00 4.20
C THR A 46 3.91 -7.25 4.99
N LEU A 47 2.95 -8.17 5.20
CA LEU A 47 3.19 -9.43 5.90
C LEU A 47 4.23 -10.29 5.16
N THR A 48 4.07 -10.43 3.85
CA THR A 48 4.98 -11.21 3.00
C THR A 48 6.37 -10.60 2.98
N TYR A 49 6.47 -9.28 2.87
CA TYR A 49 7.74 -8.56 2.92
C TYR A 49 8.44 -8.75 4.26
N ASN A 50 7.74 -8.53 5.38
CA ASN A 50 8.34 -8.67 6.72
C ASN A 50 8.84 -10.10 6.95
N TYR A 51 8.04 -11.10 6.57
CA TYR A 51 8.46 -12.50 6.67
C TYR A 51 9.75 -12.75 5.88
N TRP A 52 9.80 -12.33 4.61
CA TRP A 52 10.99 -12.49 3.76
C TRP A 52 12.20 -11.71 4.29
N TYR A 53 12.00 -10.48 4.76
CA TYR A 53 13.05 -9.63 5.30
C TYR A 53 13.69 -10.25 6.55
N PHE A 54 12.90 -10.61 7.57
CA PHE A 54 13.48 -11.14 8.80
C PHE A 54 14.10 -12.52 8.63
N THR A 55 13.55 -13.38 7.77
CA THR A 55 14.15 -14.69 7.46
C THR A 55 15.46 -14.57 6.67
N SER A 56 15.59 -13.55 5.80
CA SER A 56 16.80 -13.38 4.99
C SER A 56 17.92 -12.66 5.73
N PHE A 57 17.60 -11.63 6.52
CA PHE A 57 18.59 -10.77 7.19
C PHE A 57 18.96 -11.25 8.60
N PHE A 58 18.08 -12.00 9.25
CA PHE A 58 18.29 -12.50 10.62
C PHE A 58 17.94 -14.00 10.73
N PRO A 59 18.62 -14.88 9.97
CA PRO A 59 18.26 -16.30 9.86
C PRO A 59 18.33 -17.07 11.18
N ASP A 60 19.23 -16.66 12.09
CA ASP A 60 19.41 -17.32 13.40
C ASP A 60 18.48 -16.78 14.50
N SER A 61 17.67 -15.77 14.19
CA SER A 61 16.75 -15.15 15.15
C SER A 61 15.42 -15.91 15.22
N LYS A 62 14.86 -16.05 16.43
CA LYS A 62 13.50 -16.58 16.59
C LYS A 62 12.51 -15.57 16.01
N LEU A 63 11.85 -15.95 14.92
CA LEU A 63 10.85 -15.14 14.23
C LEU A 63 9.66 -14.85 15.16
N SER A 64 9.61 -13.65 15.73
CA SER A 64 8.50 -13.24 16.60
C SER A 64 7.31 -12.76 15.77
N PHE A 65 6.09 -13.06 16.24
CA PHE A 65 4.87 -12.57 15.61
C PHE A 65 4.83 -11.04 15.48
N THR A 66 5.38 -10.32 16.45
CA THR A 66 5.45 -8.85 16.45
C THR A 66 6.32 -8.31 15.31
N MET A 67 7.37 -9.05 14.92
CA MET A 67 8.24 -8.66 13.82
C MET A 67 7.52 -8.81 12.47
N ILE A 68 6.83 -9.93 12.27
CA ILE A 68 6.08 -10.22 11.03
C ILE A 68 4.89 -9.26 10.88
N SER A 69 4.18 -8.98 11.97
CA SER A 69 2.99 -8.11 12.00
C SER A 69 3.32 -6.61 12.08
N SER A 70 4.61 -6.25 12.08
CA SER A 70 5.06 -4.86 12.12
C SER A 70 4.45 -4.06 10.96
N TRP A 71 3.85 -2.91 11.26
CA TRP A 71 3.18 -2.03 10.29
C TRP A 71 1.99 -2.61 9.52
N CYS A 72 1.58 -3.87 9.77
CA CYS A 72 0.43 -4.50 9.14
C CYS A 72 -0.93 -3.90 9.55
N ILE A 73 -0.96 -2.95 10.48
CA ILE A 73 -2.17 -2.18 10.83
C ILE A 73 -2.09 -0.78 10.25
N ILE A 74 -0.98 -0.08 10.49
CA ILE A 74 -0.81 1.33 10.08
C ILE A 74 -0.81 1.47 8.55
N PHE A 75 -0.06 0.64 7.80
CA PHE A 75 -0.01 0.78 6.34
C PHE A 75 -1.36 0.48 5.68
N PRO A 76 -2.10 -0.58 6.06
CA PRO A 76 -3.46 -0.78 5.54
C PRO A 76 -4.42 0.36 5.88
N LEU A 77 -4.35 0.97 7.07
CA LEU A 77 -5.19 2.12 7.40
C LEU A 77 -4.89 3.34 6.51
N ILE A 78 -3.61 3.63 6.26
CA ILE A 78 -3.20 4.68 5.34
C ILE A 78 -3.69 4.36 3.91
N SER A 79 -3.51 3.12 3.48
CA SER A 79 -3.97 2.65 2.17
C SER A 79 -5.48 2.74 2.00
N LEU A 80 -6.25 2.44 3.04
CA LEU A 80 -7.71 2.59 3.07
C LEU A 80 -8.10 4.05 2.87
N TYR A 81 -7.50 4.96 3.65
CA TYR A 81 -7.77 6.39 3.55
C TYR A 81 -7.45 6.94 2.16
N LEU A 82 -6.27 6.63 1.62
CA LEU A 82 -5.85 7.09 0.29
C LEU A 82 -6.69 6.48 -0.83
N SER A 83 -6.99 5.18 -0.76
CA SER A 83 -7.83 4.50 -1.75
C SER A 83 -9.23 5.09 -1.78
N TRP A 84 -9.82 5.39 -0.61
CA TRP A 84 -11.10 6.10 -0.52
C TRP A 84 -10.99 7.47 -1.18
N TYR A 85 -10.03 8.28 -0.71
CA TYR A 85 -9.89 9.67 -1.14
C TYR A 85 -9.75 9.78 -2.66
N ILE A 86 -8.86 8.98 -3.26
CA ILE A 86 -8.61 9.00 -4.71
C ILE A 86 -9.85 8.54 -5.48
N LEU A 87 -10.50 7.44 -5.07
CA LEU A 87 -11.71 6.95 -5.75
C LEU A 87 -12.85 7.97 -5.70
N MET A 88 -13.02 8.64 -4.56
CA MET A 88 -14.01 9.72 -4.40
C MET A 88 -13.71 10.88 -5.35
N GLN A 89 -12.47 11.32 -5.43
CA GLN A 89 -12.10 12.42 -6.34
C GLN A 89 -12.29 12.02 -7.81
N LEU A 90 -11.95 10.79 -8.19
CA LEU A 90 -12.18 10.29 -9.55
C LEU A 90 -13.68 10.24 -9.91
N GLN A 91 -14.53 9.87 -8.96
CA GLN A 91 -15.98 9.90 -9.15
C GLN A 91 -16.50 11.34 -9.30
N ASN A 92 -16.04 12.26 -8.46
CA ASN A 92 -16.41 13.67 -8.54
C ASN A 92 -16.03 14.29 -9.88
N ILE A 93 -14.79 14.06 -10.33
CA ILE A 93 -14.30 14.52 -11.64
C ILE A 93 -15.14 13.93 -12.77
N LYS A 94 -15.41 12.62 -12.73
CA LYS A 94 -16.27 11.97 -13.72
C LYS A 94 -17.66 12.58 -13.77
N ASN A 95 -18.26 12.88 -12.62
CA ASN A 95 -19.58 13.49 -12.55
C ASN A 95 -19.57 14.93 -13.08
N PHE A 96 -18.52 15.70 -12.78
CA PHE A 96 -18.35 17.06 -13.31
C PHE A 96 -18.30 17.06 -14.85
N PHE A 97 -17.46 16.21 -15.46
CA PHE A 97 -17.37 16.13 -16.93
C PHE A 97 -18.60 15.53 -17.60
N LEU A 98 -19.34 14.64 -16.93
CA LEU A 98 -20.59 14.08 -17.47
C LEU A 98 -21.76 15.08 -17.44
N LEU A 99 -21.71 16.10 -16.59
CA LEU A 99 -22.69 17.19 -16.57
C LEU A 99 -22.48 18.19 -17.73
N GLU A 100 -21.33 18.17 -18.41
CA GLU A 100 -20.90 19.22 -19.33
C GLU A 100 -21.07 19.00 -20.86
N PRO A 101 -21.76 17.99 -21.42
CA PRO A 101 -22.10 18.01 -22.85
C PRO A 101 -23.62 18.14 -23.04
N ARG A 102 -24.22 19.26 -22.65
CA ARG A 102 -25.62 19.54 -22.98
C ARG A 102 -26.05 21.01 -22.91
N GLU A 103 -25.20 21.94 -23.31
CA GLU A 103 -25.65 23.32 -23.64
C GLU A 103 -24.95 23.78 -24.92
N PHE A 104 -25.36 23.22 -26.05
CA PHE A 104 -25.25 23.86 -27.36
C PHE A 104 -26.63 23.70 -28.01
N ASP A 105 -27.56 24.54 -27.57
CA ASP A 105 -28.77 24.90 -28.32
C ASP A 105 -28.41 25.85 -29.47
#